data_AF-A0AAV6JCW5-F1
#
_entry.id   AF-A0AAV6JCW5-F1
#
_cell.length_a   1.000
_cell.length_b   1.000
_cell.length_c   1.000
_cell.angle_alpha   90.00
_cell.angle_beta   90.00
_cell.angle_gamma   90.00
#
_symmetry.space_group_name_H-M   'P 1'
#
loop_
_entity.id
_entity.type
_entity.pdbx_description
1 polymer ?
#
loop_
_entity_poly.entity_id
_entity_poly.type
_entity_poly.pdbx_seq_one_letter_code
_entity_poly.pdbx_strand_id
1 'polypeptide(L)' 'MPCSSPARTVGWRDPGFIHTSFLKDLWPNTVYTYRMGHLLSSGSYIWSKTYLFKSSPYPGQDSLQRVIIFGDMGKVV' A
#
# COMPACT_ATOMS: atom_id res chain seq x y z
N MET A 1 2.84 -11.37 18.95
CA MET A 1 4.30 -11.32 19.21
C MET A 1 4.99 -12.31 18.27
N PRO A 2 6.21 -12.04 17.79
CA PRO A 2 6.96 -12.99 16.96
C PRO A 2 7.21 -14.31 17.70
N CYS A 3 7.20 -15.42 16.97
CA CYS A 3 7.24 -16.77 17.57
C CYS A 3 8.61 -17.09 18.18
N SER A 4 9.71 -16.71 17.52
CA SER A 4 11.06 -17.14 17.89
C SER A 4 12.15 -16.11 17.58
N SER A 5 13.37 -16.38 18.07
CA SER A 5 14.60 -15.71 17.65
C SER A 5 14.83 -15.92 16.14
N PRO A 6 15.29 -14.92 15.36
CA PRO A 6 15.74 -13.60 15.81
C PRO A 6 14.62 -12.57 15.93
N ALA A 7 13.44 -12.83 15.36
CA ALA A 7 12.34 -11.86 15.26
C ALA A 7 11.81 -11.40 16.63
N ARG A 8 11.94 -12.24 17.67
CA ARG A 8 11.58 -11.90 19.07
C ARG A 8 12.76 -11.35 19.89
N THR A 9 13.98 -11.35 19.36
CA THR A 9 15.21 -11.00 20.09
C THR A 9 15.99 -9.92 19.32
N VAL A 10 17.22 -10.20 18.91
CA VAL A 10 18.16 -9.24 18.28
C VAL A 10 17.66 -8.71 16.93
N GLY A 11 16.73 -9.40 16.29
CA GLY A 11 16.13 -8.99 15.02
C GLY A 11 14.86 -8.15 15.18
N TRP A 12 14.34 -7.99 16.40
CA TRP A 12 13.13 -7.19 16.62
C TRP A 12 13.43 -5.71 16.36
N ARG A 13 12.52 -5.03 15.64
CA ARG A 13 12.45 -3.57 15.51
C ARG A 13 11.00 -3.11 15.53
N ASP A 14 10.76 -1.91 16.06
CA ASP A 14 9.40 -1.38 16.19
C ASP A 14 8.80 -1.17 14.80
N PRO A 15 7.62 -1.75 14.48
CA PRO A 15 6.99 -1.56 13.18
C PRO A 15 6.36 -0.17 13.00
N GLY A 16 6.26 0.62 14.07
CA GLY A 16 5.50 1.85 14.10
C GLY A 16 4.00 1.59 13.94
N PHE A 17 3.33 2.44 13.16
CA PHE A 17 1.90 2.37 12.90
C PHE A 17 1.63 2.04 11.43
N ILE A 18 0.74 1.06 11.21
CA ILE A 18 0.29 0.66 9.88
C ILE A 18 -1.13 1.15 9.69
N HIS A 19 -1.35 1.92 8.62
CA HIS A 19 -2.65 2.49 8.28
C HIS A 19 -3.16 1.88 6.97
N THR A 20 -4.46 1.64 6.88
CA THR A 20 -5.12 1.14 5.67
C THR A 20 -6.38 1.96 5.41
N SER A 21 -6.54 2.38 4.15
CA SER A 21 -7.70 3.16 3.70
C SER A 21 -8.39 2.42 2.57
N PHE A 22 -9.71 2.57 2.49
CA PHE A 22 -10.54 1.93 1.46
C PHE A 22 -11.08 3.00 0.51
N LEU A 23 -10.62 2.97 -0.75
CA LEU A 23 -11.15 3.78 -1.83
C LEU A 23 -12.26 2.96 -2.51
N LYS A 24 -13.50 3.43 -2.39
CA LYS A 24 -14.70 2.73 -2.88
C LYS A 24 -15.29 3.44 -4.10
N ASP A 25 -16.22 2.76 -4.77
CA ASP A 25 -17.02 3.32 -5.86
C ASP A 25 -16.17 3.91 -7.01
N LEU A 26 -15.11 3.19 -7.36
CA LEU A 26 -14.20 3.57 -8.43
C LEU A 26 -14.83 3.31 -9.80
N TRP A 27 -14.71 4.30 -10.68
CA TRP A 27 -15.01 4.12 -12.10
C TRP A 27 -13.98 3.19 -12.73
N PRO A 28 -14.38 2.17 -13.51
CA PRO A 28 -13.44 1.26 -14.17
C PRO A 28 -12.45 2.00 -15.08
N ASN A 29 -11.22 1.50 -15.16
CA ASN A 29 -10.16 2.02 -16.05
C ASN A 29 -9.77 3.50 -15.85
N THR A 30 -10.13 4.11 -14.73
CA THR A 30 -9.89 5.54 -14.47
C THR A 30 -8.60 5.73 -13.67
N VAL A 31 -7.84 6.78 -13.99
CA VAL A 31 -6.64 7.15 -13.24
C VAL A 31 -7.05 8.00 -12.03
N TYR A 32 -6.66 7.55 -10.84
CA TYR A 32 -6.90 8.24 -9.58
C TYR A 32 -5.60 8.73 -8.98
N THR A 33 -5.65 9.93 -8.40
CA THR A 33 -4.56 10.51 -7.61
C THR A 33 -4.89 10.40 -6.12
N TYR A 34 -3.89 10.12 -5.29
CA TYR A 34 -4.07 10.07 -3.84
C TYR A 34 -2.82 10.50 -3.09
N ARG A 35 -3.00 10.89 -1.82
CA ARG A 35 -1.93 11.26 -0.87
C ARG A 35 -2.24 10.64 0.49
N MET A 36 -1.20 10.33 1.25
CA MET A 36 -1.30 9.99 2.66
C MET A 36 -1.22 11.27 3.48
N GLY A 37 -2.13 11.43 4.44
CA GLY A 37 -2.18 12.58 5.33
C GLY A 37 -2.20 12.16 6.78
N HIS A 38 -1.57 12.95 7.64
CA HIS A 38 -1.63 12.80 9.09
C HIS A 38 -2.01 14.14 9.72
N LEU A 39 -3.13 14.18 10.45
CA LEU A 39 -3.53 15.31 11.28
C LEU A 39 -2.80 15.21 12.62
N LEU A 40 -1.99 16.21 12.95
CA LEU A 40 -1.29 16.28 14.23
C LEU A 40 -2.23 16.79 15.33
N SER A 41 -1.90 16.47 16.58
CA SER A 41 -2.59 17.02 17.75
C SER A 41 -2.53 18.55 17.83
N SER A 42 -1.55 19.17 17.17
CA SER A 42 -1.43 20.62 17.00
C SER A 42 -2.41 21.22 15.97
N GLY A 43 -3.20 20.40 15.27
CA GLY A 43 -4.16 20.84 14.25
C GLY A 43 -3.57 21.02 12.84
N SER A 44 -2.26 20.83 12.66
CA SER A 44 -1.60 20.90 11.35
C SER A 44 -1.62 19.56 10.61
N TYR A 45 -1.59 19.60 9.29
CA TYR A 45 -1.54 18.42 8.43
C TYR A 45 -0.14 18.21 7.84
N ILE A 46 0.33 16.96 7.90
CA ILE A 46 1.48 16.50 7.11
C ILE A 46 0.96 15.66 5.96
N TRP A 47 1.49 15.89 4.76
CA TRP A 47 1.08 15.18 3.55
C TRP A 47 2.27 14.51 2.85
N SER A 48 2.07 13.31 2.31
CA SER A 48 3.03 12.65 1.42
C SER A 48 3.11 13.33 0.06
N LYS A 49 4.01 12.87 -0.81
CA LYS A 49 3.91 13.11 -2.26
C LYS A 49 2.60 12.53 -2.83
N THR A 50 2.23 12.98 -4.02
CA THR A 50 1.09 12.44 -4.77
C THR A 50 1.48 11.13 -5.44
N TYR A 51 0.57 10.16 -5.37
CA TYR A 51 0.66 8.87 -6.04
C TYR A 51 -0.49 8.71 -7.02
N LEU A 52 -0.30 7.83 -8.01
CA LEU A 52 -1.30 7.52 -9.02
C LEU A 52 -1.48 6.01 -9.13
N PHE A 53 -2.71 5.60 -9.39
CA PHE A 53 -3.02 4.25 -9.84
C PHE A 53 -4.16 4.29 -10.85
N LYS A 54 -4.24 3.28 -11.72
CA LYS A 54 -5.38 3.05 -12.59
C LYS A 54 -6.28 2.02 -11.90
N SER A 55 -7.56 2.34 -11.73
CA SER A 55 -8.54 1.39 -11.20
C SER A 55 -8.68 0.18 -12.14
N SER A 56 -9.00 -0.97 -11.55
CA SER A 56 -9.19 -2.21 -12.29
C SER A 56 -10.28 -2.08 -13.36
N PRO A 57 -10.19 -2.86 -14.46
CA PRO A 57 -11.29 -3.00 -15.40
C PRO A 57 -12.51 -3.61 -14.70
N TYR A 58 -13.69 -3.48 -15.31
CA TYR A 58 -14.87 -4.19 -14.80
C TYR A 58 -14.72 -5.70 -15.06
N PRO A 59 -15.30 -6.57 -14.21
CA PRO A 59 -15.26 -8.02 -14.44
C PRO A 59 -15.87 -8.40 -15.79
N GLY A 60 -15.12 -9.12 -16.63
CA GLY A 60 -15.56 -9.53 -17.97
C GLY A 60 -15.24 -8.52 -19.10
N GLN A 61 -14.53 -7.43 -18.81
CA GLN A 61 -14.13 -6.47 -19.83
C GLN A 61 -13.19 -7.07 -20.88
N ASP A 62 -13.57 -6.98 -22.15
CA ASP A 62 -12.71 -7.33 -23.29
C ASP A 62 -11.65 -6.25 -23.52
N SER A 63 -10.51 -6.41 -22.87
CA SER A 63 -9.35 -5.55 -23.00
C SER A 63 -8.08 -6.30 -22.64
N LEU A 64 -6.94 -5.88 -23.18
CA LEU A 64 -5.67 -6.53 -22.89
C LEU A 64 -5.27 -6.32 -21.43
N GLN A 65 -5.29 -7.39 -20.64
CA GLN A 65 -4.84 -7.41 -19.25
C GLN A 65 -3.46 -8.10 -19.17
N ARG A 66 -2.52 -7.50 -18.43
CA ARG A 66 -1.16 -8.04 -18.24
C ARG A 66 -0.95 -8.33 -16.76
N VAL A 67 -0.66 -9.59 -16.42
CA VAL A 67 -0.47 -10.08 -15.04
C VAL A 67 0.95 -10.62 -14.90
N ILE A 68 1.61 -10.27 -13.79
CA ILE A 68 2.97 -10.73 -13.47
C ILE A 68 2.89 -11.60 -12.21
N ILE A 69 3.55 -12.75 -12.24
CA ILE A 69 3.61 -13.71 -11.13
C ILE A 69 5.07 -14.11 -10.92
N PHE A 70 5.57 -13.98 -9.70
CA PHE A 70 6.92 -14.40 -9.29
C PHE A 70 6.91 -14.86 -7.83
N GLY A 71 7.86 -15.73 -7.47
CA GLY A 71 8.23 -16.08 -6.11
C GLY A 71 9.58 -15.49 -5.75
N ASP A 72 9.90 -15.42 -4.46
CA ASP A 72 11.27 -15.21 -3.97
C ASP A 72 11.98 -13.94 -4.50
N MET A 73 11.27 -12.80 -4.65
CA MET A 73 11.89 -11.53 -5.07
C MET A 73 13.09 -11.14 -4.20
N GLY A 74 13.00 -11.40 -2.89
CA GLY A 74 14.02 -11.07 -1.92
C GLY A 74 14.33 -9.58 -1.83
N LYS A 75 15.35 -9.25 -1.05
CA LYS A 75 15.98 -7.93 -1.00
C LYS A 75 17.47 -8.14 -0.73
N VAL A 76 18.31 -7.41 -1.44
CA VAL A 76 19.73 -7.33 -1.10
C VAL A 76 19.87 -6.44 0.13
N VAL A 77 20.60 -6.95 1.13
CA VAL A 77 20.85 -6.30 2.42
C VAL A 77 22.13 -5.48 2.36
#